data_AF-A0A1G4TX15-F1
#
_entry.id   AF-A0A1G4TX15-F1
#
_cell.length_a   1.000
_cell.length_b   1.000
_cell.length_c   1.000
_cell.angle_alpha   90.00
_cell.angle_beta   90.00
_cell.angle_gamma   90.00
#
_symmetry.space_group_name_H-M   'P 1'
#
loop_
_entity.id
_entity.type
_entity.pdbx_description
1 polymer ?
#
loop_
_entity_poly.entity_id
_entity_poly.type
_entity_poly.pdbx_seq_one_letter_code
_entity_poly.pdbx_strand_id
1 'polypeptide(L)' 'MGVTWGSRKVNLNEQAVCVVKENPMQEILELSNQLPLEVLQDINQRIGDWLAMDGKDDDPYIEQQLRFAKRFIVSQ' A
#
# COMPACT_ATOMS: atom_id res chain seq x y z
N MET A 1 25.37 32.52 32.06
CA MET A 1 24.39 32.53 30.95
C MET A 1 24.58 31.22 30.20
N GLY A 2 23.81 30.18 30.56
CA GLY A 2 23.99 28.81 30.04
C GLY A 2 22.84 28.44 29.10
N VAL A 3 23.15 28.21 27.82
CA VAL A 3 22.18 27.68 26.86
C VAL A 3 22.16 26.16 27.03
N THR A 4 21.09 25.64 27.64
CA THR A 4 20.86 24.21 27.75
C THR A 4 20.44 23.68 26.37
N TRP A 5 21.31 22.93 25.72
CA TRP A 5 20.96 22.16 24.53
C TRP A 5 20.03 21.02 24.93
N GLY A 6 18.72 21.28 24.87
CA GLY A 6 17.70 20.26 25.02
C GLY A 6 17.84 19.25 23.89
N SER A 7 18.30 18.04 24.23
CA SER A 7 18.24 16.85 23.41
C SER A 7 16.82 16.62 22.93
N ARG A 8 16.49 17.15 21.75
CA ARG A 8 15.26 16.79 21.05
C ARG A 8 15.49 15.41 20.45
N LYS A 9 15.21 14.37 21.24
CA LYS A 9 14.96 13.04 20.68
C LYS A 9 13.79 13.20 19.72
N VAL A 10 14.07 13.26 18.42
CA VAL A 10 13.06 13.00 17.40
C VAL A 10 12.67 11.54 17.59
N ASN A 11 11.55 11.35 18.27
CA ASN A 11 10.90 10.06 18.39
C ASN A 11 10.36 9.73 16.99
N LEU A 12 11.06 8.83 16.29
CA LEU A 12 10.72 8.33 14.95
C LEU A 12 9.56 7.33 15.03
N ASN A 13 8.47 7.68 15.73
CA ASN A 13 7.32 6.79 15.91
C ASN A 13 5.98 7.52 16.04
N GLU A 14 5.88 8.80 15.67
CA GLU A 14 4.60 9.53 15.78
C GLU A 14 4.43 10.65 14.74
N GLN A 15 4.76 10.38 13.46
CA GLN A 15 4.25 11.20 12.37
C GLN A 15 3.25 10.37 11.57
N ALA A 16 1.98 10.54 11.95
CA ALA A 16 0.80 10.41 11.12
C ALA A 16 0.77 9.18 10.20
N VAL A 17 0.16 8.10 10.71
CA VAL A 17 -0.73 7.29 9.87
C VAL A 17 -1.79 8.26 9.33
N CYS A 18 -1.54 8.82 8.15
CA CYS A 18 -2.55 9.57 7.42
C CYS A 18 -3.75 8.63 7.27
N VAL A 19 -4.91 9.13 7.69
CA VAL A 19 -6.21 8.48 7.59
C VAL A 19 -6.25 7.69 6.28
N VAL A 20 -6.24 6.37 6.43
CA VAL A 20 -6.39 5.40 5.36
C VAL A 20 -7.76 5.68 4.76
N LYS A 21 -7.81 6.54 3.74
CA LYS A 21 -8.86 6.45 2.74
C LYS A 21 -8.79 5.00 2.29
N GLU A 22 -9.89 4.26 2.36
CA GLU A 22 -9.99 2.87 1.91
C GLU A 22 -9.62 2.81 0.41
N ASN A 23 -8.33 2.88 0.13
CA ASN A 23 -7.80 2.91 -1.22
C ASN A 23 -7.53 1.45 -1.59
N PRO A 24 -7.96 1.01 -2.78
CA PRO A 24 -7.82 -0.38 -3.19
C PRO A 24 -6.35 -0.84 -3.17
N MET A 25 -5.40 0.09 -3.37
CA MET A 25 -3.96 -0.12 -3.19
C MET A 25 -3.56 -0.62 -1.79
N GLN A 26 -4.16 -0.06 -0.75
CA GLN A 26 -3.80 -0.39 0.62
C GLN A 26 -4.35 -1.75 1.01
N GLU A 27 -5.55 -2.08 0.53
CA GLU A 27 -6.13 -3.39 0.72
C GLU A 27 -5.34 -4.48 -0.03
N ILE A 28 -4.79 -4.18 -1.22
CA ILE A 28 -3.85 -5.07 -1.92
C ILE A 28 -2.58 -5.31 -1.08
N LEU A 29 -2.07 -4.28 -0.40
CA LEU A 29 -0.90 -4.41 0.48
C LEU A 29 -1.19 -5.27 1.72
N GLU A 30 -2.40 -5.22 2.27
CA GLU A 30 -2.78 -6.11 3.39
C GLU A 30 -2.93 -7.57 2.94
N LEU A 31 -3.46 -7.78 1.74
CA LEU A 31 -3.60 -9.12 1.14
C LEU A 31 -2.26 -9.68 0.63
N SER A 32 -1.24 -8.85 0.42
CA SER A 32 0.05 -9.28 -0.14
C SER A 32 0.73 -10.39 0.67
N ASN A 33 0.50 -10.43 1.98
CA ASN A 33 1.05 -11.45 2.87
C ASN A 33 0.37 -12.83 2.72
N GLN A 34 -0.82 -12.87 2.13
CA GLN A 34 -1.61 -14.09 1.91
C GLN A 34 -1.49 -14.61 0.47
N LEU A 35 -0.97 -13.80 -0.44
CA LEU A 35 -0.79 -14.17 -1.84
C LEU A 35 0.55 -14.87 -2.07
N PRO A 36 0.61 -15.87 -2.97
CA PRO A 36 1.87 -16.42 -3.43
C PRO A 36 2.67 -15.36 -4.19
N LEU A 37 4.00 -15.45 -4.12
CA LEU A 37 4.92 -14.45 -4.68
C LEU A 37 4.68 -14.15 -6.16
N GLU A 38 4.37 -15.16 -6.97
CA GLU A 38 4.10 -15.01 -8.40
C GLU A 38 2.87 -14.11 -8.66
N VAL A 39 1.79 -14.31 -7.91
CA VAL A 39 0.55 -13.53 -8.05
C VAL A 39 0.76 -12.09 -7.56
N LEU A 40 1.50 -11.92 -6.46
CA LEU A 40 1.83 -10.60 -5.95
C LEU A 40 2.69 -9.80 -6.94
N GLN A 41 3.66 -10.44 -7.60
CA GLN A 41 4.48 -9.79 -8.62
C GLN A 41 3.67 -9.37 -9.84
N ASP A 42 2.77 -10.22 -10.34
CA ASP A 42 1.89 -9.90 -11.47
C ASP A 42 1.00 -8.69 -11.15
N ILE A 43 0.38 -8.67 -9.97
CA ILE A 43 -0.45 -7.53 -9.52
C ILE A 43 0.39 -6.25 -9.42
N ASN A 44 1.57 -6.32 -8.80
CA ASN A 44 2.45 -5.15 -8.67
C ASN A 44 2.91 -4.62 -10.04
N GLN A 45 3.23 -5.51 -10.99
CA GLN A 45 3.60 -5.13 -12.35
C GLN A 45 2.43 -4.45 -13.07
N ARG A 46 1.23 -5.04 -13.02
CA ARG A 46 0.02 -4.46 -13.65
C ARG A 46 -0.33 -3.08 -13.11
N ILE A 47 -0.22 -2.91 -11.80
CA ILE A 47 -0.43 -1.61 -11.15
C ILE A 47 0.66 -0.63 -11.57
N GLY A 48 1.93 -1.06 -11.58
CA GLY A 48 3.05 -0.24 -12.02
C GLY A 48 2.90 0.23 -13.46
N ASP A 49 2.52 -0.67 -14.36
CA ASP A 49 2.23 -0.36 -15.77
C ASP A 49 1.04 0.60 -15.90
N TRP A 50 -0.02 0.41 -15.11
CA TRP A 50 -1.18 1.31 -15.08
C TRP A 50 -0.80 2.72 -14.64
N LEU A 51 -0.03 2.84 -13.55
CA LEU A 51 0.46 4.14 -13.04
C LEU A 51 1.43 4.79 -14.02
N ALA A 52 2.24 4.01 -14.73
CA ALA A 52 3.14 4.52 -15.77
C ALA A 52 2.39 5.09 -16.99
N MET A 53 1.15 4.63 -17.22
CA MET A 53 0.25 5.14 -18.27
C MET A 53 -0.60 6.33 -17.83
N ASP A 54 -0.24 7.02 -16.74
CA ASP A 54 -1.01 8.10 -16.12
C ASP A 54 -2.35 7.63 -15.51
N GLY A 55 -2.46 6.33 -15.24
CA GLY A 55 -3.57 5.75 -14.50
C GLY A 55 -3.55 6.16 -13.03
N LYS A 56 -4.72 6.20 -12.40
CA LYS A 56 -4.88 6.53 -10.99
C LYS A 56 -4.93 5.28 -10.12
N ASP A 57 -4.52 5.45 -8.87
CA ASP A 57 -4.59 4.45 -7.82
C ASP A 57 -6.02 4.17 -7.34
N ASP A 58 -6.95 5.07 -7.62
CA ASP A 58 -8.39 4.99 -7.32
C ASP A 58 -9.21 4.57 -8.56
N ASP A 59 -8.56 4.09 -9.62
CA ASP A 59 -9.27 3.67 -10.83
C ASP A 59 -9.96 2.30 -10.64
N PRO A 60 -11.09 2.07 -11.35
CA PRO A 60 -11.78 0.78 -11.37
C PRO A 60 -10.88 -0.40 -11.76
N TYR A 61 -9.77 -0.15 -12.44
CA TYR A 61 -8.77 -1.17 -12.76
C TYR A 61 -8.10 -1.76 -11.51
N ILE A 62 -7.77 -0.93 -10.52
CA ILE A 62 -7.12 -1.35 -9.28
C ILE A 62 -8.09 -2.17 -8.43
N GLU A 63 -9.37 -1.77 -8.40
CA GLU A 63 -10.44 -2.55 -7.75
C GLU A 63 -10.61 -3.95 -8.39
N GLN A 64 -10.44 -4.07 -9.71
CA GLN A 64 -10.46 -5.37 -10.38
C GLN A 64 -9.30 -6.26 -9.94
N GLN A 65 -8.08 -5.71 -9.80
CA GLN A 65 -6.93 -6.45 -9.30
C GLN A 65 -7.13 -6.92 -7.86
N LEU A 66 -7.67 -6.03 -7.01
CA LEU A 66 -8.04 -6.34 -5.65
C LEU A 66 -9.09 -7.46 -5.56
N ARG A 67 -10.14 -7.41 -6.39
CA ARG A 67 -11.17 -8.45 -6.41
C ARG A 67 -10.61 -9.81 -6.86
N PHE A 68 -9.68 -9.80 -7.81
CA PHE A 68 -8.96 -11.00 -8.23
C PHE A 68 -8.14 -11.58 -7.07
N ALA A 69 -7.35 -10.75 -6.38
CA ALA A 69 -6.58 -11.15 -5.21
C ALA A 69 -7.46 -11.76 -4.11
N LYS A 70 -8.57 -11.11 -3.75
CA LYS A 70 -9.55 -11.61 -2.76
C LYS A 70 -10.11 -12.97 -3.17
N ARG A 71 -10.49 -13.12 -4.44
CA ARG A 71 -11.04 -14.38 -4.95
C ARG A 71 -10.01 -15.50 -4.96
N PHE A 72 -8.75 -15.18 -5.24
CA PHE A 72 -7.66 -16.14 -5.22
C PHE A 72 -7.48 -16.74 -3.81
N ILE A 73 -7.50 -15.88 -2.78
CA ILE A 73 -7.38 -16.30 -1.37
C ILE A 73 -8.59 -17.17 -0.95
N VAL A 74 -9.81 -16.79 -1.31
CA VAL A 74 -11.03 -17.57 -0.96
C VAL A 74 -11.09 -18.92 -1.70
N SER A 75 -10.42 -19.05 -2.85
CA SER A 75 -10.43 -20.26 -3.66
C SER A 75 -9.30 -21.25 -3.33
N GLN A 76 -8.36 -20.88 -2.47
CA GLN A 76 -7.29 -21.75 -1.95
C GLN A 76 -7.81 -22.61 -0.79
#